data_AF-W7L705-F1
#
_entry.id   AF-W7L705-F1
#
_cell.length_a   1.000
_cell.length_b   1.000
_cell.length_c   1.000
_cell.angle_alpha   90.00
_cell.angle_beta   90.00
_cell.angle_gamma   90.00
#
_symmetry.space_group_name_H-M   'P 1'
#
loop_
_entity.id
_entity.type
_entity.pdbx_description
1 polymer ?
#
loop_
_entity_poly.entity_id
_entity_poly.type
_entity_poly.pdbx_seq_one_letter_code
_entity_poly.pdbx_strand_id
1 'polypeptide(L)'
;MNLKSGRVEQFEQFSQFKDLQEFNAHLEKWLSVHKDKFSKGELAGLKRLVRFAAKIPGVSNAKIGTVLKAIHEEYNGNGISRSTFKRMIAKAAEIGIFTVHETERKNGSQSSN
;
A
#
# COMPACT_ATOMS: atom_id res chain seq x y z
N MET A 1 14.14 -5.61 -13.63
CA MET A 1 14.88 -5.51 -12.36
C MET A 1 14.33 -6.60 -11.44
N ASN A 2 15.13 -7.59 -11.03
CA ASN A 2 14.61 -8.69 -10.19
C ASN A 2 14.74 -8.29 -8.72
N LEU A 3 13.76 -7.54 -8.22
CA LEU A 3 13.75 -7.08 -6.83
C LEU A 3 13.58 -8.30 -5.91
N LYS A 4 14.50 -8.51 -4.98
CA LYS A 4 14.41 -9.65 -4.06
C LYS A 4 13.56 -9.29 -2.86
N SER A 5 12.68 -10.21 -2.46
CA SER A 5 11.86 -10.07 -1.25
C SER A 5 12.77 -9.95 -0.02
N GLY A 6 12.46 -9.01 0.86
CA GLY A 6 13.26 -8.72 2.04
C GLY A 6 12.53 -7.85 3.05
N ARG A 7 13.28 -7.24 3.98
CA ARG A 7 12.73 -6.26 4.94
C ARG A 7 12.52 -4.91 4.25
N VAL A 8 11.62 -4.07 4.78
CA VAL A 8 11.21 -2.81 4.13
C VAL A 8 12.36 -1.81 4.00
N GLU A 9 13.33 -1.85 4.91
CA GLU A 9 14.52 -0.99 4.92
C GLU A 9 15.40 -1.22 3.68
N GLN A 10 15.33 -2.39 3.05
CA GLN A 10 16.04 -2.68 1.79
C GLN A 10 15.43 -1.96 0.57
N PHE A 11 14.30 -1.28 0.78
CA PHE A 11 13.53 -0.58 -0.24
C PHE A 11 13.46 0.92 0.05
N GLU A 12 14.24 1.43 1.00
CA GLU A 12 14.25 2.86 1.37
C GLU A 12 14.58 3.78 0.20
N GLN A 13 15.42 3.33 -0.73
CA GLN A 13 15.75 4.07 -1.96
C GLN A 13 14.54 4.34 -2.88
N PHE A 14 13.40 3.67 -2.67
CA PHE A 14 12.16 3.95 -3.39
C PHE A 14 11.32 5.04 -2.73
N SER A 15 11.68 5.50 -1.52
CA SER A 15 11.04 6.66 -0.92
C SER A 15 11.30 7.90 -1.77
N GLN A 16 10.23 8.64 -2.05
CA GLN A 16 10.30 9.96 -2.70
C GLN A 16 10.03 11.10 -1.73
N PHE A 17 9.96 10.80 -0.42
CA PHE A 17 9.62 11.75 0.63
C PHE A 17 10.79 11.89 1.59
N LYS A 18 11.07 13.13 1.99
CA LYS A 18 12.07 13.49 2.99
C LYS A 18 11.70 12.95 4.37
N ASP A 19 10.43 13.03 4.72
CA ASP A 19 9.93 12.64 6.03
C ASP A 19 8.43 12.27 6.00
N LEU A 20 7.94 11.82 7.15
CA LEU A 20 6.55 11.42 7.32
C LEU A 20 5.57 12.59 7.15
N GLN A 21 5.99 13.82 7.44
CA GLN A 21 5.14 15.00 7.30
C GLN A 21 4.90 15.30 5.82
N GLU A 22 5.96 15.30 5.00
CA GLU A 22 5.84 15.48 3.55
C GLU A 22 5.01 14.37 2.91
N PHE A 23 5.21 13.12 3.30
CA PHE A 23 4.40 11.99 2.83
C PHE A 23 2.91 12.18 3.12
N ASN A 24 2.56 12.56 4.35
CA ASN A 24 1.16 12.78 4.74
C ASN A 24 0.55 13.98 3.99
N ALA A 25 1.29 15.08 3.83
CA ALA A 25 0.82 16.25 3.08
C ALA A 25 0.54 15.92 1.61
N HIS A 26 1.42 15.14 0.96
CA HIS A 26 1.21 14.67 -0.40
C HIS A 26 -0.01 13.73 -0.51
N LEU A 27 -0.18 12.81 0.44
CA LEU A 27 -1.34 11.94 0.48
C LEU A 27 -2.66 12.72 0.62
N GLU A 28 -2.70 13.74 1.50
CA GLU A 28 -3.86 14.60 1.66
C GLU A 28 -4.21 15.34 0.36
N LYS A 29 -3.18 15.86 -0.34
CA LYS A 29 -3.36 16.50 -1.65
C LYS A 29 -3.87 15.53 -2.71
N TRP A 30 -3.40 14.29 -2.74
CA TRP A 30 -3.93 13.26 -3.63
C TRP A 30 -5.39 12.92 -3.32
N LEU A 31 -5.71 12.77 -2.04
CA LEU A 31 -7.08 12.46 -1.60
C LEU A 31 -8.05 13.61 -1.83
N SER A 32 -7.61 14.88 -1.76
CA SER A 32 -8.52 16.00 -2.05
C SER A 32 -9.01 16.02 -3.50
N VAL A 33 -8.22 15.47 -4.43
CA VAL A 33 -8.53 15.45 -5.87
C VAL A 33 -9.21 14.14 -6.30
N HIS A 34 -8.86 13.00 -5.68
CA HIS A 34 -9.23 11.68 -6.21
C HIS A 34 -10.03 10.78 -5.27
N LYS A 35 -10.39 11.26 -4.07
CA LYS A 35 -11.10 10.45 -3.07
C LYS A 35 -12.44 9.90 -3.59
N ASP A 36 -13.11 10.62 -4.48
CA ASP A 36 -14.38 10.25 -5.12
C ASP A 36 -14.25 9.04 -6.07
N LYS A 37 -13.04 8.73 -6.56
CA LYS A 37 -12.76 7.54 -7.37
C LYS A 37 -12.79 6.23 -6.56
N PHE A 38 -12.77 6.33 -5.24
CA PHE A 38 -12.72 5.19 -4.33
C PHE A 38 -14.04 5.01 -3.57
N SER A 39 -14.48 3.76 -3.47
CA SER A 39 -15.53 3.38 -2.52
C SER A 39 -15.06 3.52 -1.07
N LYS A 40 -15.99 3.54 -0.12
CA LYS A 40 -15.67 3.58 1.33
C LYS A 40 -14.72 2.46 1.76
N GLY A 41 -14.93 1.24 1.27
CA GLY A 41 -14.07 0.10 1.57
C GLY A 41 -12.67 0.24 0.96
N GLU A 42 -12.57 0.75 -0.27
CA GLU A 42 -11.28 1.02 -0.91
C GLU A 42 -10.51 2.11 -0.15
N LEU A 43 -11.17 3.19 0.30
CA LEU A 43 -10.56 4.22 1.14
C LEU A 43 -10.07 3.66 2.49
N ALA A 44 -10.81 2.74 3.12
CA ALA A 44 -10.36 2.05 4.33
C ALA A 44 -9.09 1.23 4.07
N GLY A 45 -9.05 0.52 2.92
CA GLY A 45 -7.87 -0.21 2.46
C GLY A 45 -6.65 0.70 2.24
N LEU A 46 -6.84 1.81 1.52
CA LEU A 46 -5.78 2.79 1.25
C LEU A 46 -5.24 3.40 2.55
N LYS A 47 -6.14 3.86 3.44
CA LYS A 47 -5.77 4.41 4.75
C LYS A 47 -4.95 3.43 5.56
N ARG A 48 -5.30 2.13 5.56
CA ARG A 48 -4.52 1.13 6.27
C ARG A 48 -3.16 0.90 5.62
N LEU A 49 -3.09 0.80 4.29
CA LEU A 49 -1.83 0.63 3.57
C LEU A 49 -0.85 1.78 3.86
N VAL A 50 -1.32 3.02 3.88
CA VAL A 50 -0.52 4.21 4.23
C VAL A 50 0.12 4.06 5.60
N ARG A 51 -0.58 3.53 6.61
CA ARG A 51 0.02 3.27 7.93
C ARG A 51 1.18 2.28 7.87
N PHE A 52 1.11 1.28 6.99
CA PHE A 52 2.23 0.35 6.75
C PHE A 52 3.39 0.99 5.98
N ALA A 53 3.16 2.13 5.31
CA ALA A 53 4.17 2.94 4.64
C ALA A 53 4.73 4.07 5.51
N ALA A 54 4.36 4.15 6.80
CA ALA A 54 4.85 5.21 7.69
C ALA A 54 6.29 4.97 8.17
N LYS A 55 6.74 3.70 8.25
CA LYS A 55 8.09 3.35 8.72
C LYS A 55 9.17 3.87 7.78
N ILE A 56 8.95 3.68 6.47
CA ILE A 56 9.74 4.24 5.39
C ILE A 56 8.74 5.04 4.57
N PRO A 57 8.67 6.38 4.72
CA PRO A 57 7.62 7.20 4.13
C PRO A 57 7.35 6.87 2.66
N GLY A 58 6.12 6.47 2.35
CA GLY A 58 5.71 6.12 0.99
C GLY A 58 6.10 4.71 0.49
N VAL A 59 6.84 3.92 1.27
CA VAL A 59 7.27 2.56 0.88
C VAL A 59 6.65 1.51 1.79
N SER A 60 6.00 0.51 1.19
CA SER A 60 5.53 -0.67 1.90
C SER A 60 5.75 -1.95 1.09
N ASN A 61 6.24 -2.99 1.78
CA ASN A 61 6.32 -4.35 1.25
C ASN A 61 5.35 -5.30 2.00
N ALA A 62 4.34 -4.76 2.69
CA ALA A 62 3.39 -5.53 3.46
C ALA A 62 2.57 -6.45 2.53
N LYS A 63 2.43 -7.73 2.92
CA LYS A 63 1.57 -8.67 2.18
C LYS A 63 0.10 -8.24 2.31
N ILE A 64 -0.67 -8.42 1.24
CA ILE A 64 -2.12 -8.07 1.25
C ILE A 64 -2.83 -8.71 2.45
N GLY A 65 -2.57 -9.99 2.75
CA GLY A 65 -3.17 -10.68 3.89
C GLY A 65 -2.84 -10.04 5.25
N THR A 66 -1.64 -9.49 5.41
CA THR A 66 -1.23 -8.75 6.62
C THR A 66 -2.02 -7.46 6.76
N VAL A 67 -2.19 -6.71 5.66
CA VAL A 67 -2.98 -5.46 5.67
C VAL A 67 -4.45 -5.78 5.96
N LEU A 68 -5.02 -6.79 5.27
CA LEU A 68 -6.39 -7.22 5.49
C LEU A 68 -6.63 -7.67 6.94
N LYS A 69 -5.75 -8.49 7.52
CA LYS A 69 -5.85 -8.91 8.92
C LYS A 69 -5.95 -7.69 9.85
N ALA A 70 -5.10 -6.70 9.65
CA ALA A 70 -5.12 -5.48 10.44
C ALA A 70 -6.39 -4.63 10.23
N ILE A 71 -6.98 -4.64 9.04
CA ILE A 71 -8.30 -4.03 8.78
C ILE A 71 -9.38 -4.81 9.53
N HIS A 72 -9.42 -6.14 9.43
CA HIS A 72 -10.40 -6.93 10.15
C HIS A 72 -10.32 -6.71 11.67
N GLU A 73 -9.12 -6.62 12.24
CA GLU A 73 -8.92 -6.28 13.66
C GLU A 73 -9.45 -4.87 13.99
N GLU A 74 -9.16 -3.86 13.16
CA GLU A 74 -9.62 -2.47 13.36
C GLU A 74 -11.16 -2.35 13.26
N TYR A 75 -11.81 -3.21 12.47
CA TYR A 75 -13.25 -3.19 12.22
C TYR A 75 -14.01 -4.37 12.85
N ASN A 76 -13.46 -5.02 13.89
CA ASN A 76 -14.09 -6.13 14.63
C ASN A 76 -14.64 -7.25 13.72
N GLY A 77 -13.84 -7.69 12.76
CA GLY A 77 -14.20 -8.70 11.76
C GLY A 77 -14.84 -8.14 10.49
N ASN A 78 -15.43 -6.93 10.53
CA ASN A 78 -16.15 -6.31 9.42
C ASN A 78 -15.24 -5.54 8.45
N GLY A 79 -14.08 -6.11 8.13
CA GLY A 79 -13.12 -5.55 7.19
C GLY A 79 -13.53 -5.68 5.72
N ILE A 80 -12.57 -5.46 4.82
CA ILE A 80 -12.80 -5.56 3.37
C ILE A 80 -12.29 -6.89 2.81
N SER A 81 -12.83 -7.31 1.68
CA SER A 81 -12.33 -8.48 0.95
C SER A 81 -11.01 -8.21 0.24
N ARG A 82 -10.30 -9.29 -0.13
CA ARG A 82 -9.10 -9.22 -0.99
C ARG A 82 -9.39 -8.59 -2.35
N SER A 83 -10.55 -8.88 -2.95
CA SER A 83 -10.94 -8.30 -4.23
C SER A 83 -11.14 -6.79 -4.14
N THR A 84 -11.72 -6.28 -3.04
CA THR A 84 -11.82 -4.85 -2.78
C THR A 84 -10.45 -4.20 -2.62
N PHE A 85 -9.52 -4.84 -1.90
CA PHE A 85 -8.16 -4.33 -1.77
C PHE A 85 -7.42 -4.30 -3.12
N LYS A 86 -7.55 -5.34 -3.95
CA LYS A 86 -6.94 -5.37 -5.29
C LYS A 86 -7.48 -4.29 -6.22
N ARG A 87 -8.80 -4.04 -6.21
CA ARG A 87 -9.39 -2.93 -6.98
C ARG A 87 -8.86 -1.57 -6.52
N MET A 88 -8.70 -1.37 -5.20
CA MET A 88 -8.07 -0.16 -4.67
C MET A 88 -6.64 0.02 -5.20
N ILE A 89 -5.81 -1.03 -5.15
CA ILE A 89 -4.44 -0.99 -5.67
C ILE A 89 -4.41 -0.62 -7.15
N ALA A 90 -5.25 -1.27 -7.97
CA ALA A 90 -5.31 -1.02 -9.41
C ALA A 90 -5.71 0.44 -9.70
N LYS A 91 -6.77 0.95 -9.06
CA LYS A 91 -7.22 2.34 -9.24
C LYS A 91 -6.15 3.34 -8.82
N ALA A 92 -5.53 3.14 -7.65
CA ALA A 92 -4.52 4.04 -7.12
C ALA A 92 -3.26 4.06 -7.99
N ALA A 93 -2.87 2.92 -8.56
CA ALA A 93 -1.77 2.84 -9.53
C ALA A 93 -2.12 3.54 -10.85
N GLU A 94 -3.33 3.34 -11.39
CA GLU A 94 -3.81 3.97 -12.63
C GLU A 94 -3.78 5.50 -12.56
N ILE A 95 -4.14 6.07 -11.41
CA ILE A 95 -4.15 7.52 -11.21
C ILE A 95 -2.81 8.08 -10.69
N GLY A 96 -1.79 7.24 -10.49
CA GLY A 96 -0.44 7.68 -10.12
C GLY A 96 -0.21 7.97 -8.63
N ILE A 97 -1.04 7.45 -7.71
CA ILE A 97 -0.80 7.59 -6.26
C ILE A 97 0.43 6.78 -5.83
N PHE A 98 0.62 5.57 -6.37
CA PHE A 98 1.82 4.77 -6.12
C PHE A 98 2.13 3.82 -7.28
N THR A 99 3.35 3.33 -7.32
CA THR A 99 3.81 2.26 -8.20
C THR A 99 3.83 0.92 -7.47
N VAL A 100 3.64 -0.18 -8.20
CA VAL A 100 3.75 -1.55 -7.66
C VAL A 100 4.94 -2.23 -8.31
N HIS A 101 5.85 -2.73 -7.47
CA HIS A 101 7.00 -3.52 -7.91
C HIS A 101 6.85 -4.95 -7.43
N GLU A 102 6.98 -5.92 -8.34
CA GLU A 102 6.99 -7.32 -7.98
C GLU A 102 8.34 -7.71 -7.35
N THR A 103 8.29 -8.57 -6.34
CA THR A 103 9.48 -9.13 -5.70
C THR A 103 9.53 -10.63 -5.86
N GLU A 104 10.73 -11.16 -6.05
CA GLU A 104 11.00 -12.59 -6.12
C GLU A 104 11.64 -13.10 -4.83
N ARG A 105 11.33 -14.33 -4.45
CA ARG A 105 12.06 -15.07 -3.41
C ARG A 105 13.45 -15.46 -3.90
N LYS A 106 14.28 -15.97 -2.99
CA LYS A 106 15.65 -16.46 -3.30
C LYS A 106 15.66 -17.51 -4.42
N ASN A 107 14.63 -18.36 -4.46
CA ASN A 107 14.47 -19.41 -5.48
C ASN A 107 13.80 -18.92 -6.78
N GLY A 108 13.67 -17.60 -6.99
CA GLY A 108 13.02 -17.01 -8.17
C GLY A 108 11.49 -17.07 -8.16
N SER A 109 10.88 -17.85 -7.25
CA SER A 109 9.41 -17.88 -7.16
C SER A 109 8.86 -16.56 -6.64
N GLN A 110 7.74 -16.13 -7.21
CA GLN A 110 6.95 -15.02 -6.69
C GLN A 110 5.82 -15.56 -5.80
N SER A 111 5.44 -14.81 -4.78
CA SER A 111 4.20 -15.11 -4.05
C SER A 111 3.01 -14.54 -4.80
N SER A 112 1.92 -15.30 -4.91
CA SER A 112 0.66 -14.81 -5.48
C SER A 112 0.04 -13.72 -4.62
N ASN A 113 0.41 -12.46 -4.90
CA ASN A 113 -0.32 -11.31 -4.40
C ASN A 113 -1.58 -11.08 -5.23
#